data_AF-A0A6A4P6F6-F1
#
_entry.id   AF-A0A6A4P6F6-F1
#
_cell.length_a   1.000
_cell.length_b   1.000
_cell.length_c   1.000
_cell.angle_alpha   90.00
_cell.angle_beta   90.00
_cell.angle_gamma   90.00
#
_symmetry.space_group_name_H-M   'P 1'
#
loop_
_entity.id
_entity.type
_entity.pdbx_description
1 polymer ?
#
loop_
_entity_poly.entity_id
_entity_poly.type
_entity_poly.pdbx_seq_one_letter_code
_entity_poly.pdbx_strand_id
1 'polypeptide(L)'
;MKPQSMFKALLSLNLNSLHSATTKFNPFLHHFSFKFYTTTSDPKSFAVSYLINNFGFSPESALKASNCVHFKTQQKPDSVLTFFRNHGFSDSDLFSVIRKEPWLLSCDTHKRVLPKFQFLISKGASTSDIVRVVTVNPRFLKPSLENCIIPAYELNTVLELKCLGIDPSKSYFADAMLAKRATTGLQWSDKIDTFKKWGWSDETILEAFKKQPMCMLTSSQKVDKVMRFWVNKLGWDSSHLVKAPGIFGYSLEKRIIPRASVINYLLSKGLRKESSSFLTPFFMTDESFLEKFVMCFDDEEASQLLKLYRENMDLQDCK
;
A
#
# COMPACT_ATOMS: atom_id res chain seq x y z
N MET A 1 -2.31 11.15 -9.45
CA MET A 1 -3.23 9.99 -9.52
C MET A 1 -3.95 9.81 -8.18
N LYS A 2 -5.28 9.91 -8.12
CA LYS A 2 -6.04 9.77 -6.86
C LYS A 2 -6.05 8.30 -6.39
N PRO A 3 -5.72 8.00 -5.12
CA PRO A 3 -5.75 6.64 -4.54
C PRO A 3 -7.12 5.96 -4.61
N GLN A 4 -8.20 6.74 -4.64
CA GLN A 4 -9.57 6.25 -4.82
C GLN A 4 -9.81 5.56 -6.17
N SER A 5 -8.96 5.78 -7.18
CA SER A 5 -9.06 5.08 -8.48
C SER A 5 -8.54 3.64 -8.44
N MET A 6 -7.61 3.32 -7.52
CA MET A 6 -6.96 2.01 -7.42
C MET A 6 -7.90 0.94 -6.85
N PHE A 7 -8.73 1.31 -5.86
CA PHE A 7 -9.75 0.42 -5.31
C PHE A 7 -10.91 0.20 -6.28
N LYS A 8 -11.26 1.23 -7.07
CA LYS A 8 -12.20 1.09 -8.20
C LYS A 8 -11.62 0.22 -9.32
N ALA A 9 -10.32 0.27 -9.57
CA ALA A 9 -9.64 -0.57 -10.57
C ALA A 9 -9.66 -2.07 -10.20
N LEU A 10 -9.48 -2.40 -8.92
CA LEU A 10 -9.65 -3.77 -8.41
C LEU A 10 -11.09 -4.27 -8.51
N LEU A 11 -12.07 -3.38 -8.31
CA LEU A 11 -13.48 -3.68 -8.56
C LEU A 11 -13.78 -3.83 -10.06
N SER A 12 -13.21 -3.01 -10.94
CA SER A 12 -13.48 -3.03 -12.38
C SER A 12 -12.79 -4.18 -13.12
N LEU A 13 -11.58 -4.57 -12.72
CA LEU A 13 -10.84 -5.69 -13.31
C LEU A 13 -11.46 -7.05 -12.97
N ASN A 14 -12.35 -7.12 -11.98
CA ASN A 14 -13.04 -8.36 -11.59
C ASN A 14 -14.53 -8.39 -12.03
N LEU A 15 -15.06 -7.28 -12.56
CA LEU A 15 -16.44 -7.20 -13.07
C LEU A 15 -16.52 -7.45 -14.59
N ASN A 16 -15.43 -7.26 -15.33
CA ASN A 16 -15.45 -7.37 -16.80
C ASN A 16 -15.34 -8.81 -17.36
N SER A 17 -15.36 -9.86 -16.52
CA SER A 17 -15.49 -11.25 -17.00
C SER A 17 -16.80 -11.95 -16.62
N LEU A 18 -17.76 -11.26 -16.00
CA LEU A 18 -19.02 -11.88 -15.55
C LEU A 18 -20.22 -11.00 -15.95
N HIS A 19 -20.56 -11.03 -17.25
CA HIS A 19 -21.92 -10.73 -17.68
C HIS A 19 -22.78 -11.99 -17.52
N SER A 20 -23.71 -11.97 -16.56
CA SER A 20 -25.13 -12.28 -16.83
C SER A 20 -26.01 -12.22 -15.57
N ALA A 21 -27.20 -11.67 -15.82
CA ALA A 21 -28.46 -11.82 -15.09
C ALA A 21 -28.58 -11.23 -13.67
N THR A 22 -28.98 -9.96 -13.62
CA THR A 22 -29.77 -9.38 -12.53
C THR A 22 -31.11 -10.09 -12.39
N THR A 23 -31.43 -10.60 -11.20
CA THR A 23 -32.82 -10.92 -10.81
C THR A 23 -33.26 -10.01 -9.67
N LYS A 24 -34.47 -9.48 -9.82
CA LYS A 24 -35.09 -8.46 -8.96
C LYS A 24 -35.36 -9.00 -7.56
N PHE A 25 -35.02 -8.20 -6.54
CA PHE A 25 -35.24 -8.48 -5.13
C PHE A 25 -36.66 -8.03 -4.73
N ASN A 26 -37.37 -8.84 -3.93
CA ASN A 26 -38.69 -8.51 -3.37
C ASN A 26 -38.57 -8.53 -1.82
N PRO A 27 -38.95 -7.47 -1.09
CA PRO A 27 -38.68 -7.37 0.34
C PRO A 27 -39.91 -7.77 1.16
N PHE A 28 -39.89 -8.95 1.75
CA PHE A 28 -40.73 -9.24 2.91
C PHE A 28 -39.88 -9.90 3.99
N LEU A 29 -39.53 -9.10 4.99
CA LEU A 29 -38.91 -9.52 6.24
C LEU A 29 -40.02 -10.05 7.15
N HIS A 30 -39.99 -11.34 7.47
CA HIS A 30 -40.77 -11.87 8.58
C HIS A 30 -39.88 -12.08 9.82
N HIS A 31 -40.42 -11.59 10.92
CA HIS A 31 -39.92 -11.61 12.28
C HIS A 31 -39.39 -13.00 12.70
N PHE A 32 -38.16 -13.05 13.22
CA PHE A 32 -37.53 -14.28 13.70
C PHE A 32 -38.27 -14.83 14.93
N SER A 33 -38.72 -16.09 14.84
CA SER A 33 -39.17 -16.88 15.98
C SER A 33 -38.12 -17.93 16.29
N PHE A 34 -37.57 -17.93 17.51
CA PHE A 34 -36.74 -19.02 18.00
C PHE A 34 -37.58 -20.30 18.06
N LYS A 35 -37.17 -21.35 17.35
CA LYS A 35 -37.73 -22.70 17.49
C LYS A 35 -36.60 -23.70 17.75
N PHE A 36 -36.90 -24.62 18.66
CA PHE A 36 -36.02 -25.69 19.12
C PHE A 36 -35.68 -26.67 17.99
N TYR A 37 -34.40 -27.04 17.88
CA TYR A 37 -33.90 -28.00 16.88
C TYR A 37 -33.84 -29.41 17.48
N THR A 38 -34.50 -30.36 16.81
CA THR A 38 -34.35 -31.80 17.09
C THR A 38 -33.03 -32.32 16.53
N THR A 39 -32.22 -32.95 17.36
CA THR A 39 -30.96 -33.63 16.98
C THR A 39 -31.28 -34.81 16.05
N THR A 40 -31.11 -34.64 14.75
CA THR A 40 -31.23 -35.75 13.78
C THR A 40 -29.87 -36.46 13.67
N SER A 41 -29.86 -37.79 13.65
CA SER A 41 -28.64 -38.60 13.56
C SER A 41 -27.96 -38.54 12.17
N ASP A 42 -28.64 -38.01 11.15
CA ASP A 42 -28.08 -37.80 9.81
C ASP A 42 -27.51 -36.36 9.66
N PRO A 43 -26.18 -36.22 9.47
CA PRO A 43 -25.53 -34.94 9.21
C PRO A 43 -26.12 -34.15 8.04
N LYS A 44 -26.58 -34.83 6.98
CA LYS A 44 -27.16 -34.17 5.81
C LYS A 44 -28.53 -33.59 6.14
N SER A 45 -29.38 -34.37 6.82
CA SER A 45 -30.70 -33.92 7.30
C SER A 45 -30.62 -32.67 8.20
N PHE A 46 -29.63 -32.61 9.10
CA PHE A 46 -29.42 -31.41 9.94
C PHE A 46 -29.01 -30.19 9.10
N ALA A 47 -28.02 -30.34 8.21
CA ALA A 47 -27.54 -29.22 7.38
C ALA A 47 -28.64 -28.66 6.47
N VAL A 48 -29.48 -29.52 5.88
CA VAL A 48 -30.66 -29.12 5.08
C VAL A 48 -31.63 -28.29 5.92
N SER A 49 -32.01 -28.80 7.10
CA SER A 49 -32.95 -28.11 8.00
C SER A 49 -32.40 -26.75 8.45
N TYR A 50 -31.11 -26.68 8.76
CA TYR A 50 -30.43 -25.45 9.15
C TYR A 50 -30.47 -24.40 8.03
N LEU A 51 -30.19 -24.79 6.78
CA LEU A 51 -30.21 -23.90 5.61
C LEU A 51 -31.61 -23.36 5.31
N ILE A 52 -32.65 -24.20 5.41
CA ILE A 52 -34.04 -23.78 5.21
C ILE A 52 -34.44 -22.76 6.29
N ASN A 53 -34.24 -23.11 7.56
CA ASN A 53 -34.75 -22.34 8.68
C ASN A 53 -34.01 -21.00 8.89
N ASN A 54 -32.70 -20.94 8.62
CA ASN A 54 -31.88 -19.76 8.92
C ASN A 54 -31.60 -18.88 7.69
N PHE A 55 -31.66 -19.45 6.48
CA PHE A 55 -31.28 -18.75 5.25
C PHE A 55 -32.36 -18.80 4.15
N GLY A 56 -33.54 -19.35 4.45
CA GLY A 56 -34.70 -19.33 3.57
C GLY A 56 -34.47 -20.06 2.25
N PHE A 57 -33.70 -21.14 2.27
CA PHE A 57 -33.56 -22.02 1.10
C PHE A 57 -34.86 -22.81 0.87
N SER A 58 -35.20 -23.09 -0.38
CA SER A 58 -36.21 -24.13 -0.68
C SER A 58 -35.67 -25.51 -0.29
N PRO A 59 -36.52 -26.51 0.00
CA PRO A 59 -36.05 -27.86 0.28
C PRO A 59 -35.10 -28.43 -0.78
N GLU A 60 -35.37 -28.22 -2.08
CA GLU A 60 -34.50 -28.71 -3.15
C GLU A 60 -33.15 -27.97 -3.19
N SER A 61 -33.18 -26.65 -3.02
CA SER A 61 -31.97 -25.82 -3.01
C SER A 61 -31.11 -26.11 -1.78
N ALA A 62 -31.73 -26.35 -0.63
CA ALA A 62 -31.06 -26.73 0.61
C ALA A 62 -30.39 -28.10 0.49
N LEU A 63 -31.06 -29.09 -0.12
CA LEU A 63 -30.49 -30.41 -0.39
C LEU A 63 -29.29 -30.35 -1.35
N LYS A 64 -29.33 -29.46 -2.35
CA LYS A 64 -28.18 -29.24 -3.23
C LYS A 64 -27.02 -28.58 -2.46
N ALA A 65 -27.32 -27.53 -1.70
CA ALA A 65 -26.34 -26.79 -0.92
C ALA A 65 -25.74 -27.61 0.24
N SER A 66 -26.48 -28.57 0.79
CA SER A 66 -26.00 -29.45 1.87
C SER A 66 -24.82 -30.32 1.43
N ASN A 67 -24.65 -30.57 0.13
CA ASN A 67 -23.47 -31.28 -0.39
C ASN A 67 -22.18 -30.42 -0.31
N CYS A 68 -22.31 -29.11 -0.15
CA CYS A 68 -21.18 -28.18 -0.04
C CYS A 68 -20.81 -27.86 1.42
N VAL A 69 -21.56 -28.37 2.40
CA VAL A 69 -21.37 -28.12 3.83
C VAL A 69 -21.30 -29.42 4.62
N HIS A 70 -20.49 -29.42 5.68
CA HIS A 70 -20.23 -30.61 6.50
C HIS A 70 -20.24 -30.21 7.97
N PHE A 71 -21.43 -30.18 8.58
CA PHE A 71 -21.59 -29.99 10.03
C PHE A 71 -22.77 -30.80 10.55
N LYS A 72 -22.63 -31.34 11.77
CA LYS A 72 -23.66 -32.15 12.45
C LYS A 72 -24.46 -31.36 13.49
N THR A 73 -23.96 -30.19 13.87
CA THR A 73 -24.53 -29.33 14.93
C THR A 73 -24.45 -27.87 14.49
N GLN A 74 -25.19 -26.99 15.17
CA GLN A 74 -25.18 -25.55 14.90
C GLN A 74 -23.87 -24.86 15.31
N GLN A 75 -23.04 -25.48 16.16
CA GLN A 75 -21.83 -24.85 16.69
C GLN A 75 -20.89 -24.35 15.58
N LYS A 76 -20.63 -25.17 14.56
CA LYS A 76 -19.75 -24.81 13.46
C LYS A 76 -20.30 -23.64 12.63
N PRO A 77 -21.50 -23.72 12.03
CA PRO A 77 -22.04 -22.60 11.27
C PRO A 77 -22.23 -21.34 12.12
N ASP A 78 -22.69 -21.45 13.36
CA ASP A 78 -22.88 -20.28 14.24
C ASP A 78 -21.56 -19.58 14.58
N SER A 79 -20.47 -20.34 14.76
CA SER A 79 -19.13 -19.78 14.95
C SER A 79 -18.65 -19.00 13.73
N VAL A 80 -18.96 -19.48 12.52
CA VAL A 80 -18.64 -18.78 11.26
C VAL A 80 -19.46 -17.49 11.18
N LEU A 81 -20.76 -17.53 11.47
CA LEU A 81 -21.61 -16.34 11.43
C LEU A 81 -21.14 -15.29 12.45
N THR A 82 -20.83 -15.72 13.67
CA THR A 82 -20.27 -14.87 14.71
C THR A 82 -18.96 -14.23 14.27
N PHE A 83 -18.06 -15.00 13.61
CA PHE A 83 -16.84 -14.44 13.04
C PHE A 83 -17.13 -13.31 12.05
N PHE A 84 -18.05 -13.49 11.10
CA PHE A 84 -18.37 -12.44 10.14
C PHE A 84 -19.05 -11.23 10.81
N ARG A 85 -19.94 -11.43 11.80
CA ARG A 85 -20.52 -10.32 12.58
C ARG A 85 -19.45 -9.49 13.29
N ASN A 86 -18.46 -10.15 13.89
CA ASN A 86 -17.32 -9.49 14.52
C ASN A 86 -16.46 -8.69 13.51
N HIS A 87 -16.60 -8.95 12.21
CA HIS A 87 -15.96 -8.19 11.12
C HIS A 87 -16.92 -7.23 10.41
N GLY A 88 -18.05 -6.89 11.05
CA GLY A 88 -18.96 -5.83 10.59
C GLY A 88 -20.04 -6.26 9.60
N PHE A 89 -20.24 -7.56 9.37
CA PHE A 89 -21.32 -8.05 8.51
C PHE A 89 -22.66 -8.03 9.25
N SER A 90 -23.68 -7.44 8.66
CA SER A 90 -25.07 -7.50 9.16
C SER A 90 -25.72 -8.85 8.85
N ASP A 91 -26.84 -9.17 9.50
CA ASP A 91 -27.57 -10.40 9.18
C ASP A 91 -28.06 -10.43 7.72
N SER A 92 -28.42 -9.27 7.14
CA SER A 92 -28.74 -9.18 5.71
C SER A 92 -27.55 -9.48 4.80
N ASP A 93 -26.34 -9.05 5.18
CA ASP A 93 -25.11 -9.38 4.45
C ASP A 93 -24.85 -10.89 4.51
N LEU A 94 -24.93 -11.47 5.71
CA LEU A 94 -24.75 -12.91 5.92
C LEU A 94 -25.75 -13.72 5.11
N PHE A 95 -27.01 -13.29 5.09
CA PHE A 95 -28.05 -13.93 4.31
C PHE A 95 -27.69 -13.99 2.82
N SER A 96 -27.25 -12.86 2.26
CA SER A 96 -26.79 -12.78 0.86
C SER A 96 -25.54 -13.64 0.60
N VAL A 97 -24.55 -13.58 1.49
CA VAL A 97 -23.27 -14.28 1.36
C VAL A 97 -23.46 -15.79 1.40
N ILE A 98 -24.17 -16.31 2.40
CA ILE A 98 -24.35 -17.75 2.61
C ILE A 98 -25.23 -18.35 1.52
N ARG A 99 -26.22 -17.62 1.00
CA ARG A 99 -27.02 -18.11 -0.15
C ARG A 99 -26.18 -18.31 -1.40
N LYS A 100 -25.20 -17.44 -1.64
CA LYS A 100 -24.29 -17.55 -2.79
C LYS A 100 -23.21 -18.60 -2.57
N GLU A 101 -22.65 -18.68 -1.36
CA GLU A 101 -21.51 -19.54 -1.04
C GLU A 101 -21.72 -20.33 0.28
N PRO A 102 -22.58 -21.37 0.29
CA PRO A 102 -22.93 -22.11 1.49
C PRO A 102 -21.73 -22.78 2.19
N TRP A 103 -20.70 -23.16 1.44
CA TRP A 103 -19.48 -23.82 1.97
C TRP A 103 -18.79 -23.02 3.08
N LEU A 104 -19.01 -21.70 3.13
CA LEU A 104 -18.48 -20.84 4.19
C LEU A 104 -18.92 -21.31 5.58
N LEU A 105 -20.13 -21.85 5.72
CA LEU A 105 -20.65 -22.38 7.00
C LEU A 105 -19.80 -23.52 7.58
N SER A 106 -18.99 -24.18 6.76
CA SER A 106 -18.08 -25.25 7.19
C SER A 106 -16.61 -24.85 7.16
N CYS A 107 -16.29 -23.64 6.70
CA CYS A 107 -14.91 -23.22 6.53
C CYS A 107 -14.23 -22.91 7.87
N ASP A 108 -12.91 -23.08 7.92
CA ASP A 108 -12.08 -22.49 8.97
C ASP A 108 -11.86 -21.02 8.64
N THR A 109 -12.57 -20.13 9.34
CA THR A 109 -12.52 -18.68 9.10
C THR A 109 -11.15 -18.10 9.45
N HIS A 110 -10.51 -18.55 10.52
CA HIS A 110 -9.19 -18.08 10.93
C HIS A 110 -8.09 -18.50 9.95
N LYS A 111 -8.21 -19.68 9.34
CA LYS A 111 -7.24 -20.14 8.34
C LYS A 111 -7.52 -19.64 6.93
N ARG A 112 -8.80 -19.54 6.53
CA ARG A 112 -9.17 -19.28 5.12
C ARG A 112 -9.64 -17.87 4.82
N VAL A 113 -10.26 -17.17 5.78
CA VAL A 113 -10.95 -15.89 5.54
C VAL A 113 -10.19 -14.74 6.18
N LEU A 114 -9.82 -14.87 7.46
CA LEU A 114 -9.13 -13.83 8.22
C LEU A 114 -7.85 -13.34 7.53
N PRO A 115 -6.96 -14.20 6.99
CA PRO A 115 -5.75 -13.72 6.32
C PRO A 115 -6.07 -12.86 5.08
N LYS A 116 -7.17 -13.15 4.38
CA LYS A 116 -7.61 -12.35 3.22
C LYS A 116 -8.10 -10.97 3.64
N PHE A 117 -8.83 -10.89 4.76
CA PHE A 117 -9.28 -9.61 5.31
C PHE A 117 -8.09 -8.77 5.77
N GLN A 118 -7.16 -9.37 6.51
CA GLN A 118 -5.92 -8.72 6.96
C GLN A 118 -5.09 -8.22 5.78
N PHE A 119 -4.95 -9.04 4.73
CA PHE A 119 -4.29 -8.61 3.50
C PHE A 119 -4.95 -7.37 2.89
N LEU A 120 -6.27 -7.36 2.69
CA LEU A 120 -6.98 -6.21 2.13
C LEU A 120 -6.85 -4.96 3.01
N ILE A 121 -6.95 -5.09 4.34
CA ILE A 121 -6.74 -3.98 5.29
C ILE A 121 -5.31 -3.45 5.16
N SER A 122 -4.31 -4.33 5.07
CA SER A 122 -2.90 -3.92 4.86
C SER A 122 -2.70 -3.15 3.55
N LYS A 123 -3.58 -3.36 2.55
CA LYS A 123 -3.60 -2.63 1.27
C LYS A 123 -4.48 -1.38 1.30
N GLY A 124 -4.99 -1.00 2.47
CA GLY A 124 -5.77 0.22 2.70
C GLY A 124 -7.27 0.08 2.52
N ALA A 125 -7.81 -1.15 2.43
CA ALA A 125 -9.25 -1.37 2.47
C ALA A 125 -9.80 -1.05 3.86
N SER A 126 -10.94 -0.37 3.94
CA SER A 126 -11.69 -0.29 5.18
C SER A 126 -12.49 -1.57 5.44
N THR A 127 -12.95 -1.78 6.68
CA THR A 127 -13.86 -2.88 7.02
C THR A 127 -15.13 -2.85 6.17
N SER A 128 -15.70 -1.65 5.91
CA SER A 128 -16.90 -1.52 5.09
C SER A 128 -16.64 -1.84 3.61
N ASP A 129 -15.45 -1.56 3.08
CA ASP A 129 -15.07 -1.99 1.74
C ASP A 129 -15.03 -3.52 1.63
N ILE A 130 -14.51 -4.20 2.66
CA ILE A 130 -14.45 -5.68 2.71
C ILE A 130 -15.86 -6.27 2.77
N VAL A 131 -16.72 -5.76 3.66
CA VAL A 131 -18.13 -6.18 3.75
C VAL A 131 -18.78 -6.04 2.38
N ARG A 132 -18.65 -4.88 1.73
CA ARG A 132 -19.22 -4.63 0.40
C ARG A 132 -18.73 -5.63 -0.64
N VAL A 133 -17.42 -5.86 -0.73
CA VAL A 133 -16.84 -6.80 -1.72
C VAL A 133 -17.34 -8.22 -1.49
N VAL A 134 -17.35 -8.69 -0.25
CA VAL A 134 -17.76 -10.06 0.09
C VAL A 134 -19.27 -10.25 -0.07
N THR A 135 -20.10 -9.28 0.31
CA THR A 135 -21.56 -9.34 0.12
C THR A 135 -21.92 -9.38 -1.37
N VAL A 136 -21.25 -8.58 -2.20
CA VAL A 136 -21.47 -8.55 -3.65
C VAL A 136 -20.95 -9.82 -4.30
N ASN A 137 -19.71 -10.22 -4.01
CA ASN A 137 -19.03 -11.35 -4.64
C ASN A 137 -18.30 -12.26 -3.61
N PRO A 138 -19.03 -13.12 -2.88
CA PRO A 138 -18.43 -13.98 -1.87
C PRO A 138 -17.49 -15.06 -2.44
N ARG A 139 -17.55 -15.33 -3.76
CA ARG A 139 -16.60 -16.23 -4.45
C ARG A 139 -15.15 -15.79 -4.33
N PHE A 140 -14.91 -14.51 -4.09
CA PHE A 140 -13.57 -13.98 -3.80
C PHE A 140 -12.87 -14.72 -2.65
N LEU A 141 -13.61 -15.30 -1.70
CA LEU A 141 -13.05 -16.03 -0.57
C LEU A 141 -12.58 -17.46 -0.91
N LYS A 142 -12.92 -17.98 -2.08
CA LYS A 142 -12.63 -19.37 -2.47
C LYS A 142 -11.16 -19.61 -2.83
N PRO A 143 -10.50 -18.79 -3.67
CA PRO A 143 -9.10 -18.98 -4.06
C PRO A 143 -8.11 -18.90 -2.90
N SER A 144 -6.89 -19.38 -3.14
CA SER A 144 -5.78 -19.24 -2.20
C SER A 144 -5.35 -17.78 -2.08
N LEU A 145 -5.05 -17.34 -0.86
CA LEU A 145 -4.46 -16.01 -0.65
C LEU A 145 -3.08 -15.94 -1.33
N GLU A 146 -2.20 -16.88 -0.98
CA GLU A 146 -0.80 -16.91 -1.41
C GLU A 146 -0.64 -17.22 -2.91
N ASN A 147 -1.43 -18.16 -3.44
CA ASN A 147 -1.20 -18.65 -4.81
C ASN A 147 -2.08 -17.95 -5.85
N CYS A 148 -3.07 -17.14 -5.44
CA CYS A 148 -4.00 -16.51 -6.38
C CYS A 148 -4.20 -15.03 -6.10
N ILE A 149 -4.63 -14.67 -4.89
CA ILE A 149 -5.03 -13.28 -4.60
C ILE A 149 -3.82 -12.35 -4.57
N ILE A 150 -2.75 -12.72 -3.87
CA ILE A 150 -1.52 -11.93 -3.80
C ILE A 150 -0.88 -11.80 -5.20
N PRO A 151 -0.64 -12.88 -5.96
CA PRO A 151 -0.09 -12.79 -7.31
C PRO A 151 -0.93 -11.93 -8.26
N ALA A 152 -2.27 -12.05 -8.21
CA ALA A 152 -3.16 -11.23 -9.05
C ALA A 152 -3.08 -9.74 -8.68
N TYR A 153 -3.00 -9.42 -7.38
CA TYR A 153 -2.80 -8.05 -6.93
C TYR A 153 -1.42 -7.52 -7.40
N GLU A 154 -0.37 -8.32 -7.27
CA GLU A 154 0.98 -7.93 -7.68
C GLU A 154 1.11 -7.74 -9.19
N LEU A 155 0.43 -8.55 -10.01
CA LEU A 155 0.40 -8.39 -11.46
C LEU A 155 -0.19 -7.03 -11.86
N ASN A 156 -1.23 -6.56 -11.15
CA ASN A 156 -1.76 -5.22 -11.39
C ASN A 156 -0.73 -4.12 -11.10
N THR A 157 0.06 -4.27 -10.03
CA THR A 157 1.17 -3.35 -9.74
C THR A 157 2.22 -3.36 -10.86
N VAL A 158 2.58 -4.55 -11.36
CA VAL A 158 3.52 -4.66 -12.50
C VAL A 158 2.97 -3.93 -13.73
N LEU A 159 1.70 -4.12 -14.06
CA LEU A 159 1.05 -3.45 -15.19
C LEU A 159 1.00 -1.92 -15.00
N GLU A 160 0.68 -1.45 -13.79
CA GLU A 160 0.70 -0.02 -13.46
C GLU A 160 2.10 0.58 -13.69
N LEU A 161 3.14 -0.07 -13.17
CA LEU A 161 4.52 0.39 -13.34
C LEU A 161 4.93 0.42 -14.82
N LYS A 162 4.51 -0.57 -15.62
CA LYS A 162 4.72 -0.57 -17.08
C LYS A 162 4.01 0.62 -17.74
N CYS A 163 2.78 0.93 -17.36
CA CYS A 163 2.06 2.11 -17.87
C CYS A 163 2.73 3.43 -17.47
N LEU A 164 3.38 3.49 -16.31
CA LEU A 164 4.22 4.63 -15.88
C LEU A 164 5.58 4.69 -16.62
N GLY A 165 5.84 3.75 -17.51
CA GLY A 165 7.08 3.66 -18.28
C GLY A 165 8.28 3.20 -17.44
N ILE A 166 8.04 2.43 -16.37
CA ILE A 166 9.10 1.69 -15.66
C ILE A 166 9.27 0.35 -16.36
N ASP A 167 10.46 0.13 -16.89
CA ASP A 167 10.83 -1.08 -17.60
C ASP A 167 11.15 -2.21 -16.61
N PRO A 168 10.40 -3.34 -16.63
CA PRO A 168 10.63 -4.47 -15.73
C PRO A 168 11.99 -5.15 -15.85
N SER A 169 12.73 -4.90 -16.94
CA SER A 169 14.10 -5.43 -17.12
C SER A 169 15.17 -4.63 -16.38
N LYS A 170 14.83 -3.44 -15.83
CA LYS A 170 15.78 -2.55 -15.18
C LYS A 170 15.89 -2.82 -13.69
N SER A 171 17.06 -2.59 -13.12
CA SER A 171 17.34 -2.80 -11.69
C SER A 171 16.40 -2.01 -10.77
N TYR A 172 16.06 -0.77 -11.13
CA TYR A 172 15.15 0.08 -10.37
C TYR A 172 13.68 -0.41 -10.37
N PHE A 173 13.33 -1.43 -11.17
CA PHE A 173 12.00 -2.01 -11.13
C PHE A 173 11.69 -2.66 -9.77
N ALA A 174 12.67 -3.35 -9.18
CA ALA A 174 12.50 -3.95 -7.85
C ALA A 174 12.23 -2.90 -6.78
N ASP A 175 12.94 -1.76 -6.84
CA ASP A 175 12.72 -0.61 -5.96
C ASP A 175 11.33 0.00 -6.16
N ALA A 176 10.86 0.12 -7.41
CA ALA A 176 9.52 0.63 -7.71
C ALA A 176 8.42 -0.29 -7.21
N MET A 177 8.61 -1.61 -7.35
CA MET A 177 7.72 -2.62 -6.79
C MET A 177 7.68 -2.52 -5.26
N LEU A 178 8.84 -2.40 -4.61
CA LEU A 178 8.94 -2.23 -3.16
C LEU A 178 8.23 -0.95 -2.71
N ALA A 179 8.48 0.17 -3.39
CA ALA A 179 7.83 1.45 -3.12
C ALA A 179 6.30 1.34 -3.16
N LYS A 180 5.74 0.71 -4.19
CA LYS A 180 4.28 0.48 -4.32
C LYS A 180 3.73 -0.51 -3.29
N ARG A 181 4.49 -1.52 -2.91
CA ARG A 181 4.05 -2.55 -1.94
C ARG A 181 4.02 -2.04 -0.51
N ALA A 182 5.01 -1.24 -0.14
CA ALA A 182 5.21 -0.77 1.23
C ALA A 182 4.48 0.54 1.56
N THR A 183 3.96 1.24 0.54
CA THR A 183 3.28 2.53 0.71
C THR A 183 1.79 2.37 0.50
N THR A 184 0.98 2.82 1.48
CA THR A 184 -0.48 2.86 1.30
C THR A 184 -0.89 3.97 0.33
N GLY A 185 -2.10 3.89 -0.22
CA GLY A 185 -2.62 4.96 -1.09
C GLY A 185 -2.62 6.35 -0.44
N LEU A 186 -2.90 6.42 0.87
CA LEU A 186 -2.87 7.69 1.62
C LEU A 186 -1.44 8.22 1.75
N GLN A 187 -0.50 7.39 2.20
CA GLN A 187 0.92 7.77 2.32
C GLN A 187 1.51 8.22 0.98
N TRP A 188 1.10 7.54 -0.11
CA TRP A 188 1.50 7.94 -1.46
C TRP A 188 0.95 9.32 -1.81
N SER A 189 -0.33 9.59 -1.56
CA SER A 189 -0.94 10.90 -1.82
C SER A 189 -0.26 11.99 -1.00
N ASP A 190 -0.08 11.78 0.30
CA ASP A 190 0.59 12.73 1.19
C ASP A 190 2.02 13.04 0.71
N LYS A 191 2.71 12.04 0.15
CA LYS A 191 4.03 12.22 -0.44
C LYS A 191 3.99 13.08 -1.70
N ILE A 192 3.05 12.81 -2.61
CA ILE A 192 2.82 13.63 -3.80
C ILE A 192 2.53 15.08 -3.41
N ASP A 193 1.60 15.29 -2.47
CA ASP A 193 1.21 16.62 -2.01
C ASP A 193 2.36 17.35 -1.32
N THR A 194 3.22 16.62 -0.60
CA THR A 194 4.45 17.18 -0.04
C THR A 194 5.38 17.70 -1.14
N PHE A 195 5.61 16.94 -2.22
CA PHE A 195 6.45 17.42 -3.33
C PHE A 195 5.81 18.61 -4.06
N LYS A 196 4.48 18.57 -4.27
CA LYS A 196 3.74 19.68 -4.90
C LYS A 196 3.83 20.98 -4.10
N LYS A 197 3.79 20.90 -2.77
CA LYS A 197 4.02 22.05 -1.88
C LYS A 197 5.36 22.75 -2.16
N TRP A 198 6.37 22.00 -2.62
CA TRP A 198 7.69 22.51 -2.97
C TRP A 198 7.85 22.88 -4.45
N GLY A 199 6.74 22.96 -5.20
CA GLY A 199 6.70 23.45 -6.58
C GLY A 199 6.90 22.37 -7.65
N TRP A 200 6.93 21.09 -7.28
CA TRP A 200 7.05 20.02 -8.28
C TRP A 200 5.70 19.75 -8.95
N SER A 201 5.71 19.60 -10.28
CA SER A 201 4.53 19.14 -11.03
C SER A 201 4.36 17.62 -10.93
N ASP A 202 3.21 17.09 -11.38
CA ASP A 202 2.98 15.64 -11.45
C ASP A 202 4.00 14.96 -12.38
N GLU A 203 4.38 15.61 -13.49
CA GLU A 203 5.39 15.14 -14.44
C GLU A 203 6.78 15.08 -13.80
N THR A 204 7.15 16.13 -13.07
CA THR A 204 8.42 16.21 -12.32
C THR A 204 8.52 15.11 -11.26
N ILE A 205 7.44 14.87 -10.51
CA ILE A 205 7.41 13.80 -9.52
C ILE A 205 7.52 12.43 -10.18
N LEU A 206 6.83 12.22 -11.31
CA LEU A 206 6.94 10.98 -12.07
C LEU A 206 8.36 10.76 -12.58
N GLU A 207 9.01 11.79 -13.12
CA GLU A 207 10.42 11.71 -13.55
C GLU A 207 11.33 11.31 -12.38
N ALA A 208 11.16 11.96 -11.22
CA ALA A 208 11.93 11.64 -10.02
C ALA A 208 11.69 10.20 -9.54
N PHE A 209 10.43 9.74 -9.54
CA PHE A 209 10.06 8.37 -9.18
C PHE A 209 10.70 7.35 -10.13
N LYS A 210 10.71 7.61 -11.44
CA LYS A 210 11.34 6.73 -12.43
C LYS A 210 12.86 6.63 -12.25
N LYS A 211 13.52 7.72 -11.81
CA LYS A 211 14.96 7.76 -11.55
C LYS A 211 15.35 7.08 -10.25
N GLN A 212 14.62 7.36 -9.16
CA GLN A 212 14.86 6.75 -7.86
C GLN A 212 13.54 6.46 -7.14
N PRO A 213 12.95 5.27 -7.34
CA PRO A 213 11.65 4.95 -6.73
C PRO A 213 11.64 5.01 -5.20
N MET A 214 12.79 4.74 -4.57
CA MET A 214 12.99 4.78 -3.12
C MET A 214 12.69 6.16 -2.50
N CYS A 215 12.68 7.24 -3.28
CA CYS A 215 12.29 8.56 -2.76
C CYS A 215 10.87 8.56 -2.16
N MET A 216 9.99 7.67 -2.65
CA MET A 216 8.62 7.51 -2.17
C MET A 216 8.52 6.77 -0.83
N LEU A 217 9.57 6.06 -0.40
CA LEU A 217 9.63 5.37 0.90
C LEU A 217 10.12 6.26 2.04
N THR A 218 10.60 7.47 1.74
CA THR A 218 10.98 8.43 2.77
C THR A 218 9.75 8.97 3.49
N SER A 219 9.87 9.50 4.71
CA SER A 219 8.74 10.16 5.37
C SER A 219 8.49 11.55 4.80
N SER A 220 7.24 12.03 4.81
CA SER A 220 6.91 13.39 4.36
C SER A 220 7.62 14.45 5.20
N GLN A 221 7.80 14.21 6.51
CA GLN A 221 8.58 15.12 7.37
C GLN A 221 10.05 15.19 6.94
N LYS A 222 10.66 14.08 6.52
CA LYS A 222 12.05 14.06 6.04
C LYS A 222 12.20 14.87 4.76
N VAL A 223 11.30 14.67 3.78
CA VAL A 223 11.29 15.46 2.54
C VAL A 223 11.15 16.94 2.86
N ASP A 224 10.20 17.32 3.71
CA ASP A 224 9.96 18.72 4.06
C ASP A 224 11.17 19.35 4.79
N LYS A 225 11.87 18.61 5.65
CA LYS A 225 13.11 19.08 6.29
C LYS A 225 14.23 19.31 5.28
N VAL A 226 14.44 18.37 4.35
CA VAL A 226 15.47 18.51 3.30
C VAL A 226 15.14 19.70 2.40
N MET A 227 13.88 19.83 1.97
CA MET A 227 13.45 20.93 1.11
C MET A 227 13.55 22.30 1.81
N ARG A 228 13.19 22.40 3.10
CA ARG A 228 13.40 23.64 3.88
C ARG A 228 14.86 24.06 3.94
N PHE A 229 15.76 23.11 4.15
CA PHE A 229 17.19 23.39 4.13
C PHE A 229 17.64 23.83 2.73
N TRP A 230 17.26 23.08 1.70
CA TRP A 230 17.68 23.31 0.32
C TRP A 230 17.18 24.64 -0.25
N VAL A 231 15.86 24.87 -0.19
CA VAL A 231 15.22 26.02 -0.81
C VAL A 231 15.31 27.24 0.09
N ASN A 232 14.92 27.13 1.36
CA ASN A 232 14.79 28.32 2.21
C ASN A 232 16.13 28.77 2.80
N LYS A 233 17.00 27.82 3.20
CA LYS A 233 18.27 28.17 3.84
C LYS A 233 19.39 28.44 2.82
N LEU A 234 19.46 27.68 1.73
CA LEU A 234 20.50 27.84 0.71
C LEU A 234 20.05 28.67 -0.50
N GLY A 235 18.74 28.87 -0.69
CA GLY A 235 18.21 29.58 -1.86
C GLY A 235 18.29 28.77 -3.16
N TRP A 236 18.56 27.46 -3.09
CA TRP A 236 18.74 26.63 -4.27
C TRP A 236 17.39 26.16 -4.82
N ASP A 237 17.30 26.06 -6.15
CA ASP A 237 16.09 25.62 -6.83
C ASP A 237 15.76 24.16 -6.47
N SER A 238 14.49 23.88 -6.15
CA SER A 238 14.02 22.54 -5.81
C SER A 238 14.06 21.58 -7.00
N SER A 239 14.00 22.09 -8.23
CA SER A 239 14.05 21.32 -9.48
C SER A 239 15.40 20.61 -9.65
N HIS A 240 16.45 21.07 -8.98
CA HIS A 240 17.73 20.35 -8.93
C HIS A 240 17.56 18.94 -8.35
N LEU A 241 16.72 18.78 -7.32
CA LEU A 241 16.52 17.50 -6.64
C LEU A 241 15.71 16.49 -7.48
N VAL A 242 15.05 16.93 -8.54
CA VAL A 242 14.35 16.06 -9.51
C VAL A 242 15.34 15.18 -10.25
N LYS A 243 16.54 15.73 -10.53
CA LYS A 243 17.61 15.01 -11.23
C LYS A 243 18.31 14.00 -10.31
N ALA A 244 18.22 14.19 -9.00
CA ALA A 244 18.89 13.35 -8.01
C ALA A 244 18.02 13.02 -6.77
N PRO A 245 16.86 12.35 -6.96
CA PRO A 245 15.90 12.10 -5.88
C PRO A 245 16.41 11.17 -4.78
N GLY A 246 17.52 10.46 -5.01
CA GLY A 246 18.20 9.67 -3.98
C GLY A 246 18.69 10.48 -2.78
N ILE A 247 18.83 11.81 -2.92
CA ILE A 247 19.26 12.68 -1.83
C ILE A 247 18.36 12.60 -0.59
N PHE A 248 17.06 12.34 -0.75
CA PHE A 248 16.11 12.23 0.37
C PHE A 248 16.38 11.00 1.25
N GLY A 249 17.14 10.02 0.74
CA GLY A 249 17.58 8.84 1.49
C GLY A 249 18.76 9.11 2.42
N TYR A 250 19.51 10.20 2.25
CA TYR A 250 20.66 10.51 3.08
C TYR A 250 20.30 11.26 4.38
N SER A 251 21.17 11.16 5.37
CA SER A 251 21.07 11.98 6.58
C SER A 251 21.18 13.46 6.22
N LEU A 252 20.24 14.26 6.73
CA LEU A 252 20.27 15.69 6.47
C LEU A 252 21.45 16.29 7.24
N GLU A 253 21.61 15.86 8.47
CA GLU A 253 22.54 16.37 9.46
C GLU A 253 23.96 15.84 9.19
N LYS A 254 24.12 14.54 8.96
CA LYS A 254 25.45 13.90 8.83
C LYS A 254 26.04 13.90 7.43
N ARG A 255 25.28 14.32 6.41
CA ARG A 255 25.75 14.29 5.01
C ARG A 255 25.34 15.50 4.22
N ILE A 256 24.05 15.84 4.18
CA ILE A 256 23.58 16.92 3.30
C ILE A 256 24.08 18.28 3.81
N ILE A 257 23.89 18.62 5.09
CA ILE A 257 24.31 19.92 5.63
C ILE A 257 25.83 20.15 5.51
N PRO A 258 26.71 19.25 5.99
CA PRO A 258 28.16 19.44 5.91
C PRO A 258 28.65 19.66 4.49
N ARG A 259 28.17 18.83 3.55
CA ARG A 259 28.59 18.90 2.15
C ARG A 259 28.01 20.13 1.46
N ALA A 260 26.75 20.49 1.74
CA ALA A 260 26.15 21.70 1.18
C ALA A 260 26.86 22.97 1.65
N SER A 261 27.30 23.04 2.91
CA SER A 261 28.07 24.18 3.44
C SER A 261 29.38 24.39 2.66
N VAL A 262 30.16 23.32 2.45
CA VAL A 262 31.38 23.34 1.64
C VAL A 262 31.08 23.83 0.22
N ILE A 263 30.07 23.26 -0.44
CA ILE A 263 29.76 23.63 -1.83
C ILE A 263 29.28 25.08 -1.92
N ASN A 264 28.44 25.53 -0.98
CA ASN A 264 27.95 26.90 -0.94
C ASN A 264 29.09 27.91 -0.77
N TYR A 265 30.06 27.59 0.08
CA TYR A 265 31.26 28.38 0.24
C TYR A 265 32.05 28.46 -1.08
N LEU A 266 32.31 27.32 -1.73
CA LEU A 266 33.01 27.27 -3.02
C LEU A 266 32.32 28.08 -4.12
N LEU A 267 30.98 28.03 -4.18
CA LEU A 267 30.19 28.86 -5.09
C LEU A 267 30.35 30.36 -4.77
N SER A 268 30.26 30.74 -3.49
CA SER A 268 30.37 32.14 -3.08
C SER A 268 31.73 32.77 -3.38
N LYS A 269 32.79 31.95 -3.43
CA LYS A 269 34.16 32.35 -3.78
C LYS A 269 34.46 32.29 -5.27
N GLY A 270 33.52 31.81 -6.09
CA GLY A 270 33.73 31.60 -7.52
C GLY A 270 34.69 30.44 -7.85
N LEU A 271 35.08 29.63 -6.85
CA LEU A 271 35.94 28.46 -7.01
C LEU A 271 35.21 27.31 -7.73
N ARG A 272 33.88 27.40 -7.85
CA ARG A 272 33.07 26.45 -8.60
C ARG A 272 31.88 27.14 -9.27
N LYS A 273 31.45 26.59 -10.41
CA LYS A 273 30.22 27.01 -11.11
C LYS A 273 29.04 26.09 -10.75
N GLU A 274 27.85 26.67 -10.70
CA GLU A 274 26.60 25.93 -10.61
C GLU A 274 26.37 25.19 -11.95
N SER A 275 26.52 23.87 -11.93
CA SER A 275 26.35 22.99 -13.10
C SER A 275 25.70 21.68 -12.64
N SER A 276 25.30 20.78 -13.55
CA SER A 276 24.72 19.48 -13.17
C SER A 276 25.61 18.63 -12.25
N SER A 277 26.93 18.85 -12.25
CA SER A 277 27.92 18.25 -11.34
C SER A 277 27.82 18.74 -9.89
N PHE A 278 27.00 19.76 -9.63
CA PHE A 278 26.79 20.33 -8.31
C PHE A 278 26.18 19.34 -7.30
N LEU A 279 25.38 18.37 -7.77
CA LEU A 279 24.74 17.36 -6.92
C LEU A 279 25.64 16.16 -6.65
N THR A 280 26.62 15.89 -7.51
CA THR A 280 27.56 14.77 -7.41
C THR A 280 28.20 14.63 -6.01
N PRO A 281 28.63 15.72 -5.33
CA PRO A 281 29.25 15.62 -4.01
C PRO A 281 28.36 14.97 -2.96
N PHE A 282 27.04 14.93 -3.11
CA PHE A 282 26.14 14.31 -2.13
C PHE A 282 26.09 12.77 -2.23
N PHE A 283 26.57 12.18 -3.33
CA PHE A 283 26.46 10.74 -3.62
C PHE A 283 27.77 9.96 -3.46
N MET A 284 28.91 10.64 -3.34
CA MET A 284 30.22 9.99 -3.17
C MET A 284 30.52 9.59 -1.71
N THR A 285 31.58 8.82 -1.50
CA THR A 285 32.09 8.50 -0.16
C THR A 285 32.67 9.72 0.54
N ASP A 286 32.90 9.65 1.84
CA ASP A 286 33.45 10.76 2.60
C ASP A 286 34.90 11.03 2.17
N GLU A 287 35.68 9.98 1.89
CA GLU A 287 37.06 10.09 1.41
C GLU A 287 37.12 10.80 0.05
N SER A 288 36.31 10.34 -0.92
CA SER A 288 36.24 10.98 -2.24
C SER A 288 35.73 12.42 -2.17
N PHE A 289 34.84 12.72 -1.23
CA PHE A 289 34.35 14.08 -1.02
C PHE A 289 35.46 14.99 -0.49
N LEU A 290 36.15 14.57 0.57
CA LEU A 290 37.25 15.35 1.16
C LEU A 290 38.38 15.55 0.16
N GLU A 291 38.79 14.51 -0.56
CA GLU A 291 39.85 14.59 -1.56
C GLU A 291 39.51 15.61 -2.67
N LYS A 292 38.29 15.55 -3.22
CA LYS A 292 37.92 16.31 -4.43
C LYS A 292 37.31 17.69 -4.18
N PHE A 293 36.88 17.98 -2.95
CA PHE A 293 36.17 19.22 -2.62
C PHE A 293 36.76 19.97 -1.42
N VAL A 294 37.76 19.40 -0.73
CA VAL A 294 38.41 20.01 0.43
C VAL A 294 39.92 20.05 0.22
N MET A 295 40.57 18.89 0.08
CA MET A 295 42.03 18.76 0.04
C MET A 295 42.66 19.10 -1.31
N CYS A 296 41.85 19.39 -2.34
CA CYS A 296 42.34 19.77 -3.67
C CYS A 296 42.73 21.25 -3.79
N PHE A 297 42.49 22.05 -2.76
CA PHE A 297 42.88 23.45 -2.68
C PHE A 297 44.19 23.59 -1.90
N ASP A 298 44.76 24.80 -1.86
CA ASP A 298 45.93 25.09 -1.02
C ASP A 298 45.65 24.85 0.48
N ASP A 299 46.72 24.75 1.28
CA ASP A 299 46.64 24.35 2.68
C ASP A 299 45.75 25.27 3.55
N GLU A 300 45.72 26.57 3.24
CA GLU A 300 44.89 27.54 3.98
C GLU A 300 43.41 27.32 3.68
N GLU A 301 43.06 27.24 2.40
CA GLU A 301 41.68 27.04 1.94
C GLU A 301 41.16 25.64 2.33
N ALA A 302 41.99 24.61 2.19
CA ALA A 302 41.66 23.24 2.61
C ALA A 302 41.38 23.17 4.12
N SER A 303 42.18 23.87 4.94
CA SER A 303 41.97 23.95 6.39
C SER A 303 40.64 24.62 6.75
N GLN A 304 40.28 25.71 6.05
CA GLN A 304 39.01 26.40 6.24
C GLN A 304 37.82 25.53 5.84
N LEU A 305 37.88 24.87 4.69
CA LEU A 305 36.84 23.96 4.19
C LEU A 305 36.66 22.75 5.11
N LEU A 306 37.76 22.19 5.63
CA LEU A 306 37.73 21.07 6.56
C LEU A 306 37.08 21.47 7.90
N LYS A 307 37.40 22.66 8.40
CA LYS A 307 36.75 23.23 9.59
C LYS A 307 35.25 23.39 9.36
N LEU A 308 34.84 23.99 8.24
CA LEU A 308 33.43 24.15 7.88
C LEU A 308 32.70 22.81 7.77
N TYR A 309 33.33 21.79 7.18
CA TYR A 309 32.77 20.44 7.11
C TYR A 309 32.57 19.82 8.50
N ARG A 310 33.59 19.89 9.36
CA ARG A 310 33.55 19.31 10.72
C ARG A 310 32.59 20.03 11.65
N GLU A 311 32.57 21.37 11.67
CA GLU A 311 31.63 22.13 12.50
C GLU A 311 30.17 21.76 12.19
N ASN A 312 29.85 21.51 10.93
CA ASN A 312 28.51 21.06 10.54
C ASN A 312 28.22 19.58 10.84
N MET A 313 29.25 18.77 11.10
CA MET A 313 29.11 17.40 11.63
C MET A 313 28.94 17.40 13.15
N ASP A 314 29.64 18.29 13.86
CA ASP A 314 29.80 18.29 15.32
C ASP A 314 28.75 19.12 16.08
N LEU A 315 27.90 19.90 15.38
CA LEU A 315 26.78 20.67 15.96
C LEU A 315 25.68 19.81 16.65
N GLN A 316 25.97 18.54 16.95
CA GLN A 316 25.06 17.57 17.58
C GLN A 316 25.59 16.84 18.82
N ASP A 317 26.79 17.11 19.32
CA ASP A 317 27.13 16.64 20.70
C ASP A 317 26.59 17.60 21.79
N CYS A 318 25.88 18.66 21.41
CA CYS A 318 25.38 19.70 22.33
C CYS A 318 23.90 20.05 22.18
N LYS A 319 23.05 19.20 21.57
CA LYS A 319 21.60 19.40 21.52
C LYS A 319 20.80 18.11 21.70
#